data_AF-A0A0F3MDH3-F1
#
_entry.id   AF-A0A0F3MDH3-F1
#
_cell.length_a   1.000
_cell.length_b   1.000
_cell.length_c   1.000
_cell.angle_alpha   90.00
_cell.angle_beta   90.00
_cell.angle_gamma   90.00
#
_symmetry.space_group_name_H-M   'P 1'
#
loop_
_entity.id
_entity.type
_entity.pdbx_description
1 polymer ?
#
loop_
_entity_poly.entity_id
_entity_poly.type
_entity_poly.pdbx_seq_one_letter_code
_entity_poly.pdbx_strand_id
1 'polypeptide(L)' 'MLCEKVYQHIQKVSMIAGLCNGKVIAPFLFVGNCNKSIFESFMCKLYIDQSVNS' A
#
# COMPACT_ATOMS: atom_id res chain seq x y z
N MET A 1 -31.59 -18.00 15.87
CA MET A 1 -30.73 -18.24 14.69
C MET A 1 -29.69 -17.12 14.67
N LEU A 2 -28.51 -17.35 15.24
CA LEU A 2 -27.41 -16.39 15.17
C LEU A 2 -26.91 -16.40 13.72
N CYS A 3 -27.21 -15.34 12.99
CA CYS A 3 -26.62 -15.11 11.67
C CYS A 3 -25.14 -14.75 11.90
N GLU A 4 -24.29 -15.76 12.08
CA GLU A 4 -22.85 -15.56 12.07
C GLU A 4 -22.48 -15.00 10.70
N LYS A 5 -22.11 -13.71 10.67
CA LYS A 5 -21.48 -13.12 9.50
C LYS A 5 -20.16 -13.86 9.30
N VAL A 6 -20.17 -14.87 8.44
CA VAL A 6 -18.95 -15.51 7.95
C VAL A 6 -18.21 -14.46 7.15
N TYR A 7 -17.35 -13.69 7.82
CA TYR A 7 -16.41 -12.80 7.17
C TYR A 7 -15.49 -13.68 6.33
N GLN A 8 -15.81 -13.81 5.04
CA GLN A 8 -14.92 -14.37 4.05
C GLN A 8 -13.78 -13.36 3.83
N HIS A 9 -12.85 -13.26 4.77
CA HIS A 9 -11.59 -12.54 4.60
C HIS A 9 -10.72 -13.35 3.63
N ILE A 10 -11.08 -13.32 2.34
CA ILE A 10 -10.40 -14.13 1.31
C ILE A 10 -8.99 -13.62 1.07
N GLN A 11 -8.71 -12.33 1.30
CA GLN A 11 -7.35 -11.76 1.30
C GLN A 11 -7.34 -10.36 1.95
N LYS A 12 -6.29 -10.05 2.73
CA LYS A 12 -6.04 -8.69 3.25
C LYS A 12 -5.36 -7.87 2.15
N VAL A 13 -5.99 -6.80 1.70
CA VAL A 13 -5.34 -5.80 0.82
C VAL A 13 -4.90 -4.62 1.69
N SER A 14 -3.65 -4.22 1.53
CA SER A 14 -2.98 -3.15 2.26
C SER A 14 -2.44 -2.09 1.28
N MET A 15 -2.25 -0.86 1.76
CA MET A 15 -1.68 0.23 0.98
C MET A 15 -0.52 0.88 1.75
N ILE A 16 0.58 1.18 1.06
CA ILE A 16 1.64 2.08 1.51
C ILE A 16 1.69 3.29 0.58
N ALA A 17 1.86 4.49 1.15
CA ALA A 17 1.94 5.72 0.40
C ALA A 17 2.77 6.76 1.16
N GLY A 18 3.33 7.74 0.45
CA GLY A 18 3.98 8.90 1.04
C GLY A 18 2.98 10.04 1.26
N LEU A 19 3.22 10.89 2.26
CA LEU A 19 2.48 12.14 2.43
C LEU A 19 3.46 13.30 2.24
N CYS A 20 3.20 14.17 1.26
CA CYS A 20 4.01 15.34 0.95
C CYS A 20 3.10 16.53 0.67
N ASN A 21 3.33 17.67 1.34
CA ASN A 21 2.54 18.89 1.17
C ASN A 21 1.01 18.66 1.29
N GLY A 22 0.59 17.82 2.24
CA GLY A 22 -0.82 17.47 2.45
C GLY A 22 -1.43 16.58 1.37
N LYS A 23 -0.63 16.09 0.41
CA LYS A 23 -1.07 15.20 -0.67
C LYS A 23 -0.44 13.82 -0.52
N VAL A 24 -1.24 12.79 -0.81
CA VAL A 24 -0.76 11.41 -0.90
C VAL A 24 -0.01 11.24 -2.21
N ILE A 25 1.20 10.67 -2.15
CA ILE A 25 2.08 10.42 -3.30
C ILE A 25 2.49 8.95 -3.37
N ALA A 26 2.76 8.49 -4.59
CA ALA A 26 3.19 7.13 -4.94
C ALA A 26 2.44 5.99 -4.21
N PRO A 27 1.09 5.95 -4.25
CA PRO A 27 0.36 4.85 -3.61
C PRO A 27 0.78 3.50 -4.21
N PHE A 28 0.95 2.52 -3.33
CA PHE A 28 1.31 1.15 -3.67
C PHE A 28 0.41 0.17 -2.89
N LEU A 29 -0.42 -0.57 -3.62
CA LEU A 29 -1.31 -1.59 -3.08
C LEU A 29 -0.62 -2.95 -3.10
N PHE A 30 -0.82 -3.73 -2.05
CA PHE A 30 -0.27 -5.08 -1.94
C PHE A 30 -1.17 -5.97 -1.09
N VAL A 31 -1.05 -7.29 -1.28
CA VAL A 31 -1.78 -8.28 -0.48
C VAL A 31 -0.92 -8.70 0.72
N GLY A 32 -1.55 -8.82 1.88
CA GLY A 32 -0.91 -9.24 3.12
C GLY A 32 -0.35 -8.08 3.93
N ASN A 33 0.73 -8.34 4.66
CA ASN A 33 1.38 -7.39 5.55
C ASN A 33 2.60 -6.75 4.89
N CYS A 34 2.91 -5.52 5.30
CA CYS A 34 4.13 -4.87 4.87
C CYS A 34 5.34 -5.66 5.36
N ASN A 35 6.34 -5.80 4.51
CA ASN A 35 7.63 -6.41 4.84
C ASN A 35 8.74 -5.64 4.13
N LYS A 36 10.00 -6.02 4.38
CA LYS A 36 11.17 -5.34 3.82
C LYS A 36 11.13 -5.24 2.30
N SER A 37 10.80 -6.33 1.59
CA SER A 37 10.76 -6.35 0.12
C SER A 37 9.66 -5.44 -0.46
N ILE A 38 8.48 -5.42 0.17
CA ILE A 38 7.39 -4.51 -0.19
C ILE A 38 7.81 -3.05 0.01
N PHE A 39 8.46 -2.76 1.14
CA PHE A 39 8.94 -1.41 1.44
C PHE A 39 10.04 -0.96 0.47
N GLU A 40 11.02 -1.81 0.17
CA GLU A 40 12.07 -1.51 -0.83
C GLU A 40 11.47 -1.26 -2.22
N SER A 41 10.48 -2.05 -2.63
CA SER A 41 9.75 -1.84 -3.90
C SER A 41 9.04 -0.49 -3.94
N PHE A 42 8.40 -0.12 -2.83
CA PHE A 42 7.77 1.19 -2.66
C PHE A 42 8.79 2.34 -2.73
N MET A 43 9.96 2.21 -2.11
CA MET A 43 11.02 3.23 -2.16
C MET A 43 11.55 3.39 -3.59
N CYS A 44 11.80 2.30 -4.32
CA CYS A 44 12.17 2.36 -5.74
C CYS A 44 11.12 3.12 -6.56
N LYS A 45 9.84 2.85 -6.32
CA LYS A 45 8.74 3.55 -7.00
C LYS A 45 8.72 5.04 -6.66
N LEU A 46 8.87 5.41 -5.39
CA LEU A 46 8.96 6.80 -4.94
C LEU A 46 10.09 7.58 -5.62
N TYR A 47 11.30 7.01 -5.66
CA TYR A 47 12.47 7.71 -6.21
C TYR A 47 12.40 7.86 -7.74
N ILE A 48 11.87 6.87 -8.45
CA ILE A 48 11.63 6.99 -9.90
C ILE A 48 10.60 8.08 -10.17
N ASP A 49 9.48 8.09 -9.44
CA ASP A 49 8.39 9.05 -9.65
C ASP A 49 8.81 10.49 -9.30
N GLN A 50 9.71 10.67 -8.33
CA GLN A 50 10.29 11.98 -8.03
C GLN A 50 11.22 12.48 -9.14
N SER A 51 12.03 11.61 -9.74
CA SER A 51 12.97 11.99 -10.81
C SER A 51 12.29 12.41 -12.12
N VAL A 52 11.02 12.03 -12.33
CA VAL A 52 10.21 12.42 -13.51
C VAL A 52 9.49 13.75 -13.28
N ASN A 53 9.32 14.19 -12.04
CA ASN A 53 8.56 15.39 -11.68
C ASN A 53 9.41 16.54 -11.12
N SER A 54 10.74 16.42 -11.19
CA SER A 54 11.74 17.40 -10.74
C SER A 54 12.44 18.10 -11.90
#